data_AF-A0A935P5M5-F1
#
_entry.id   AF-A0A935P5M5-F1
#
_cell.length_a   1.000
_cell.length_b   1.000
_cell.length_c   1.000
_cell.angle_alpha   90.00
_cell.angle_beta   90.00
_cell.angle_gamma   90.00
#
_symmetry.space_group_name_H-M   'P 1'
#
loop_
_entity.id
_entity.type
_entity.pdbx_description
1 polymer ?
#
loop_
_entity_poly.entity_id
_entity_poly.type
_entity_poly.pdbx_seq_one_letter_code
_entity_poly.pdbx_strand_id
1 'polypeptide(L)'
;MHDLELPDHDDSDLALAEVADTVAVPDTEASVEAGEGEGDGGAKVFRGAHTSRDPKDIIKRVREFEPFIQAAAQRFGVKVAHLRAIMAQESGGNPNADANPKKPVASAAGLMQVTGETWKQMQNTHKDLKQYDFQSYKYNPRINCLFGAATLASKQGILVAAGMSKDSAHFAQLMVAAYNGGEGVVKEAIAHARAAGSKDPEGDALKEPHLVWAIGKFPSVYNYYLTGGGKKSNKSGSREEAISSKFRGSPST
;
A
#
# COMPACT_ATOMS: atom_id res chain seq x y z
N MET A 1 -64.51 -19.46 -5.09
CA MET A 1 -64.01 -18.56 -4.03
C MET A 1 -62.75 -19.22 -3.50
N HIS A 2 -61.59 -18.80 -4.01
CA HIS A 2 -60.28 -19.26 -3.60
C HIS A 2 -59.54 -18.03 -3.08
N ASP A 3 -59.13 -18.10 -1.82
CA ASP A 3 -58.34 -17.08 -1.13
C ASP A 3 -56.95 -16.97 -1.75
N LEU A 4 -56.51 -15.73 -1.95
CA LEU A 4 -55.16 -15.36 -2.37
C LEU A 4 -54.34 -15.07 -1.09
N GLU A 5 -53.59 -16.05 -0.63
CA GLU A 5 -52.53 -15.85 0.37
C GLU A 5 -51.30 -15.21 -0.31
N LEU A 6 -50.92 -14.04 0.19
CA LEU A 6 -49.65 -13.37 -0.08
C LEU A 6 -48.57 -13.99 0.82
N PRO A 7 -47.33 -14.22 0.34
CA PRO A 7 -46.25 -14.67 1.22
C PRO A 7 -45.69 -13.52 2.07
N ASP A 8 -45.55 -13.82 3.35
CA ASP A 8 -44.98 -13.00 4.41
C ASP A 8 -43.53 -12.54 4.12
N HIS A 9 -43.28 -11.26 4.42
CA HIS A 9 -41.95 -10.70 4.56
C HIS A 9 -41.40 -11.08 5.93
N ASP A 10 -40.38 -11.94 5.96
CA ASP A 10 -39.58 -12.21 7.15
C ASP A 10 -38.39 -11.23 7.20
N ASP A 11 -38.67 -10.04 7.76
CA ASP A 11 -37.67 -9.12 8.29
C ASP A 11 -37.50 -9.43 9.80
N SER A 12 -36.52 -10.25 10.16
CA SER A 12 -35.97 -10.23 11.52
C SER A 12 -34.56 -10.87 11.63
N ASP A 13 -33.63 -10.05 12.14
CA ASP A 13 -32.48 -10.44 12.97
C ASP A 13 -31.35 -11.31 12.37
N LEU A 14 -30.53 -10.70 11.49
CA LEU A 14 -29.10 -11.00 11.47
C LEU A 14 -28.37 -10.11 12.49
N ALA A 15 -28.33 -10.62 13.71
CA ALA A 15 -27.53 -10.11 14.82
C ALA A 15 -26.09 -9.84 14.39
N LEU A 16 -25.70 -8.57 14.40
CA LEU A 16 -24.31 -8.15 14.47
C LEU A 16 -23.76 -8.63 15.82
N ALA A 17 -23.05 -9.75 15.81
CA ALA A 17 -22.27 -10.18 16.96
C ALA A 17 -21.17 -9.14 17.24
N GLU A 18 -21.38 -8.36 18.30
CA GLU A 18 -20.31 -7.68 19.02
C GLU A 18 -19.26 -8.71 19.44
N VAL A 19 -18.05 -8.57 18.91
CA VAL A 19 -16.84 -9.12 19.53
C VAL A 19 -16.05 -7.96 20.10
N ALA A 20 -16.59 -7.39 21.18
CA ALA A 20 -15.78 -6.73 22.18
C ALA A 20 -15.36 -7.79 23.20
N ASP A 21 -14.14 -8.31 23.12
CA ASP A 21 -13.38 -8.53 24.36
C ASP A 21 -11.87 -8.65 24.13
N THR A 22 -11.19 -7.96 25.04
CA THR A 22 -9.81 -7.95 25.51
C THR A 22 -8.79 -8.95 24.93
N VAL A 23 -7.75 -8.38 24.32
CA VAL A 23 -6.39 -8.93 24.46
C VAL A 23 -5.55 -7.85 25.15
N ALA A 24 -5.18 -8.14 26.39
CA ALA A 24 -4.27 -7.32 27.17
C ALA A 24 -2.94 -7.14 26.43
N VAL A 25 -2.52 -5.88 26.30
CA VAL A 25 -1.18 -5.51 25.86
C VAL A 25 -0.27 -5.67 27.09
N PRO A 26 0.84 -6.42 27.04
CA PRO A 26 1.80 -6.36 28.13
C PRO A 26 2.51 -5.01 28.11
N ASP A 27 2.33 -4.25 29.20
CA ASP A 27 3.14 -3.09 29.54
C ASP A 27 4.58 -3.55 29.75
N THR A 28 5.46 -3.25 28.79
CA THR A 28 6.91 -3.20 29.06
C THR A 28 7.33 -1.75 29.15
N GLU A 29 7.37 -1.24 30.38
CA GLU A 29 8.16 -0.08 30.73
C GLU A 29 9.63 -0.40 30.49
N ALA A 30 10.25 0.29 29.54
CA ALA A 30 11.70 0.34 29.43
C ALA A 30 12.17 1.57 30.20
N SER A 31 12.69 1.31 31.40
CA SER A 31 13.31 2.28 32.29
C SER A 31 14.45 3.04 31.58
N VAL A 32 14.41 4.36 31.74
CA VAL A 32 15.48 5.28 31.36
C VAL A 32 16.57 5.21 32.43
N GLU A 33 17.73 4.66 32.10
CA GLU A 33 18.97 4.92 32.85
C GLU A 33 19.79 5.97 32.11
N ALA A 34 20.01 7.09 32.79
CA ALA A 34 20.90 8.16 32.37
C ALA A 34 22.35 7.75 32.64
N GLY A 35 23.17 7.73 31.59
CA GLY A 35 24.62 7.62 31.69
C GLY A 35 25.27 8.84 31.02
N GLU A 36 25.83 9.73 31.83
CA GLU A 36 26.66 10.84 31.39
C GLU A 36 27.99 10.32 30.82
N GLY A 37 28.44 10.91 29.70
CA GLY A 37 29.71 10.59 29.07
C GLY A 37 30.02 11.56 27.92
N GLU A 38 30.69 12.66 28.26
CA GLU A 38 31.38 13.56 27.32
C GLU A 38 32.51 12.82 26.57
N GLY A 39 32.66 13.10 25.27
CA GLY A 39 33.88 12.72 24.52
C GLY A 39 33.70 12.58 23.01
N ASP A 40 34.02 13.67 22.30
CA ASP A 40 34.79 13.74 21.04
C ASP A 40 34.55 12.73 19.88
N GLY A 41 34.40 13.28 18.67
CA GLY A 41 34.84 12.62 17.44
C GLY A 41 33.84 11.74 16.68
N GLY A 42 33.13 12.35 15.72
CA GLY A 42 32.72 11.69 14.48
C GLY A 42 31.59 10.65 14.58
N ALA A 43 30.33 11.08 14.68
CA ALA A 43 29.19 10.17 14.63
C ALA A 43 28.71 9.88 13.20
N LYS A 44 28.90 8.61 12.81
CA LYS A 44 28.48 7.95 11.58
C LYS A 44 27.01 8.21 11.24
N VAL A 45 26.78 8.68 10.01
CA VAL A 45 25.46 8.73 9.39
C VAL A 45 24.94 7.30 9.23
N PHE A 46 23.93 6.91 10.03
CA PHE A 46 23.10 5.73 9.76
C PHE A 46 22.30 5.99 8.46
N ARG A 47 22.95 5.75 7.33
CA ARG A 47 22.26 5.50 6.06
C ARG A 47 21.64 4.12 6.19
N GLY A 48 20.33 4.06 6.39
CA GLY A 48 19.55 2.87 6.06
C GLY A 48 19.69 2.60 4.57
N ALA A 49 20.78 1.94 4.18
CA ALA A 49 20.85 1.24 2.91
C ALA A 49 19.72 0.21 2.96
N HIS A 50 18.72 0.35 2.08
CA HIS A 50 17.92 -0.80 1.68
C HIS A 50 18.88 -1.74 0.92
N THR A 51 19.72 -2.45 1.67
CA THR A 51 20.33 -3.67 1.16
C THR A 51 19.19 -4.56 0.71
N SER A 52 19.35 -5.22 -0.43
CA SER A 52 18.46 -6.26 -0.90
C SER A 52 18.26 -7.28 0.23
N ARG A 53 17.17 -7.12 1.00
CA ARG A 53 16.84 -8.05 2.08
C ARG A 53 16.43 -9.35 1.42
N ASP A 54 16.98 -10.47 1.90
CA ASP A 54 16.62 -11.81 1.39
C ASP A 54 15.08 -11.92 1.35
N PRO A 55 14.48 -12.27 0.20
CA PRO A 55 13.04 -12.47 0.08
C PRO A 55 12.47 -13.38 1.17
N LYS A 56 13.23 -14.37 1.66
CA LYS A 56 12.83 -15.26 2.75
C LYS A 56 12.62 -14.49 4.06
N ASP A 57 13.49 -13.54 4.36
CA ASP A 57 13.39 -12.71 5.57
C ASP A 57 12.21 -11.74 5.48
N ILE A 58 11.94 -11.19 4.28
CA ILE A 58 10.75 -10.36 4.05
C ILE A 58 9.49 -11.19 4.29
N ILE A 59 9.39 -12.38 3.70
CA ILE A 59 8.24 -13.27 3.88
C ILE A 59 8.07 -13.63 5.35
N LYS A 60 9.16 -13.93 6.06
CA LYS A 60 9.13 -14.24 7.50
C LYS A 60 8.56 -13.07 8.30
N ARG A 61 9.06 -11.85 8.11
CA ARG A 61 8.57 -10.66 8.83
C ARG A 61 7.12 -10.33 8.49
N VAL A 62 6.71 -10.41 7.23
CA VAL A 62 5.31 -10.15 6.83
C VAL A 62 4.35 -11.12 7.53
N ARG A 63 4.75 -12.38 7.73
CA ARG A 63 3.94 -13.38 8.46
C ARG A 63 3.71 -13.03 9.93
N GLU A 64 4.55 -12.20 10.55
CA GLU A 64 4.34 -11.75 11.95
C GLU A 64 3.07 -10.88 12.08
N PHE A 65 2.64 -10.24 10.99
CA PHE A 65 1.45 -9.37 10.95
C PHE A 65 0.21 -10.05 10.36
N GLU A 66 0.26 -11.36 10.15
CA GLU A 66 -0.79 -12.12 9.47
C GLU A 66 -2.20 -11.94 10.07
N PRO A 67 -2.40 -11.92 11.41
CA PRO A 67 -3.73 -11.66 11.98
C PRO A 67 -4.31 -10.30 11.57
N PHE A 68 -3.46 -9.26 11.49
CA PHE A 68 -3.89 -7.92 11.08
C PHE A 68 -4.18 -7.84 9.59
N ILE A 69 -3.37 -8.52 8.77
CA ILE A 69 -3.57 -8.62 7.32
C ILE A 69 -4.91 -9.31 7.04
N GLN A 70 -5.21 -10.42 7.71
CA GLN A 70 -6.46 -11.17 7.50
C GLN A 70 -7.68 -10.36 7.92
N ALA A 71 -7.65 -9.76 9.12
CA ALA A 71 -8.75 -8.93 9.60
C ALA A 71 -9.02 -7.75 8.66
N ALA A 72 -7.97 -7.06 8.18
CA ALA A 72 -8.11 -5.95 7.26
C ALA A 72 -8.59 -6.41 5.86
N ALA A 73 -8.07 -7.52 5.36
CA ALA A 73 -8.48 -8.12 4.08
C ALA A 73 -9.98 -8.45 4.06
N GLN A 74 -10.43 -9.16 5.10
CA GLN A 74 -11.82 -9.56 5.27
C GLN A 74 -12.73 -8.34 5.30
N ARG A 75 -12.37 -7.33 6.11
CA ARG A 75 -13.15 -6.12 6.29
C ARG A 75 -13.39 -5.32 5.02
N PHE A 76 -12.38 -5.23 4.16
CA PHE A 76 -12.45 -4.40 2.95
C PHE A 76 -12.66 -5.20 1.65
N GLY A 77 -12.87 -6.52 1.74
CA GLY A 77 -13.11 -7.37 0.58
C GLY A 77 -11.94 -7.42 -0.41
N VAL A 78 -10.71 -7.40 0.11
CA VAL A 78 -9.48 -7.54 -0.70
C VAL A 78 -8.81 -8.87 -0.41
N LYS A 79 -8.09 -9.43 -1.39
CA LYS A 79 -7.39 -10.72 -1.20
C LYS A 79 -6.22 -10.54 -0.23
N VAL A 80 -6.10 -11.43 0.76
CA VAL A 80 -4.99 -11.47 1.74
C VAL A 80 -3.63 -11.45 1.05
N ALA A 81 -3.47 -12.22 -0.03
CA ALA A 81 -2.23 -12.27 -0.81
C ALA A 81 -1.81 -10.91 -1.37
N HIS A 82 -2.76 -10.03 -1.74
CA HIS A 82 -2.45 -8.69 -2.24
C HIS A 82 -1.91 -7.80 -1.13
N LEU A 83 -2.51 -7.83 0.07
CA LEU A 83 -1.99 -7.06 1.20
C LEU A 83 -0.61 -7.52 1.65
N ARG A 84 -0.35 -8.83 1.66
CA ARG A 84 0.99 -9.37 1.90
C ARG A 84 2.00 -8.84 0.90
N ALA A 85 1.65 -8.85 -0.40
CA ALA A 85 2.52 -8.36 -1.47
C ALA A 85 2.82 -6.86 -1.32
N ILE A 86 1.80 -6.05 -1.01
CA ILE A 86 1.98 -4.61 -0.74
C ILE A 86 2.88 -4.40 0.47
N MET A 87 2.62 -5.06 1.60
CA MET A 87 3.47 -4.91 2.80
C MET A 87 4.94 -5.30 2.53
N ALA A 88 5.15 -6.40 1.82
CA ALA A 88 6.47 -6.86 1.43
C ALA A 88 7.20 -5.82 0.55
N GLN A 89 6.48 -5.22 -0.40
CA GLN A 89 7.02 -4.22 -1.31
C GLN A 89 7.30 -2.88 -0.61
N GLU A 90 6.38 -2.43 0.23
CA GLU A 90 6.40 -1.08 0.83
C GLU A 90 7.36 -0.96 2.00
N SER A 91 7.36 -1.93 2.91
CA SER A 91 8.17 -1.87 4.14
C SER A 91 9.09 -3.07 4.32
N GLY A 92 8.88 -4.15 3.56
CA GLY A 92 9.53 -5.43 3.79
C GLY A 92 9.19 -6.03 5.16
N GLY A 93 8.02 -5.68 5.72
CA GLY A 93 7.59 -6.06 7.07
C GLY A 93 8.21 -5.21 8.19
N ASN A 94 8.66 -3.99 7.92
CA ASN A 94 9.15 -3.07 8.95
C ASN A 94 8.02 -2.15 9.45
N PRO A 95 7.52 -2.32 10.69
CA PRO A 95 6.42 -1.49 11.21
C PRO A 95 6.82 -0.03 11.44
N ASN A 96 8.11 0.25 11.55
CA ASN A 96 8.66 1.60 11.78
C ASN A 96 9.21 2.23 10.49
N ALA A 97 8.80 1.74 9.32
CA ALA A 97 9.23 2.31 8.04
C ALA A 97 8.70 3.75 7.88
N ASP A 98 9.58 4.68 7.53
CA ASP A 98 9.25 6.08 7.23
C ASP A 98 9.99 6.50 5.96
N ALA A 99 9.24 6.90 4.93
CA ALA A 99 9.81 7.31 3.66
C ALA A 99 10.64 8.59 3.76
N ASN A 100 10.36 9.48 4.73
CA ASN A 100 11.15 10.68 4.95
C ASN A 100 11.00 11.19 6.40
N PRO A 101 11.91 10.77 7.31
CA PRO A 101 11.89 11.17 8.72
C PRO A 101 11.97 12.69 8.95
N LYS A 102 12.46 13.45 7.96
CA LYS A 102 12.54 14.92 8.04
C LYS A 102 11.21 15.61 7.72
N LYS A 103 10.21 14.87 7.21
CA LYS A 103 8.87 15.37 6.87
C LYS A 103 7.78 14.41 7.36
N PRO A 104 7.70 14.14 8.68
CA PRO A 104 6.90 13.04 9.25
C PRO A 104 5.37 13.18 9.08
N VAL A 105 4.90 14.35 8.66
CA VAL A 105 3.47 14.63 8.38
C VAL A 105 3.13 14.39 6.91
N ALA A 106 4.10 14.55 6.01
CA ALA A 106 3.91 14.46 4.56
C ALA A 106 4.51 13.19 3.96
N SER A 107 5.19 12.36 4.76
CA SER A 107 5.77 11.10 4.30
C SER A 107 4.80 9.92 4.48
N ALA A 108 5.01 8.91 3.64
CA ALA A 108 4.45 7.60 3.84
C ALA A 108 5.07 6.92 5.08
N ALA A 109 4.24 6.21 5.86
CA ALA A 109 4.66 5.62 7.12
C ALA A 109 4.03 4.23 7.39
N GLY A 110 4.76 3.44 8.19
CA GLY A 110 4.34 2.13 8.67
C GLY A 110 4.44 1.01 7.64
N LEU A 111 3.82 -0.14 7.98
CA LEU A 111 3.88 -1.38 7.20
C LEU A 111 3.45 -1.24 5.74
N MET A 112 2.42 -0.43 5.50
CA MET A 112 1.76 -0.24 4.21
C MET A 112 2.10 1.10 3.56
N GLN A 113 3.02 1.87 4.15
CA GLN A 113 3.49 3.17 3.64
C GLN A 113 2.33 4.10 3.24
N VAL A 114 1.32 4.24 4.11
CA VAL A 114 0.19 5.14 3.90
C VAL A 114 0.60 6.58 4.21
N THR A 115 0.21 7.53 3.36
CA THR A 115 0.47 8.96 3.60
C THR A 115 -0.64 9.59 4.46
N GLY A 116 -0.33 10.70 5.14
CA GLY A 116 -1.34 11.45 5.90
C GLY A 116 -2.49 11.98 5.05
N GLU A 117 -2.27 12.26 3.77
CA GLU A 117 -3.34 12.65 2.84
C GLU A 117 -4.26 11.47 2.51
N THR A 118 -3.69 10.33 2.11
CA THR A 118 -4.43 9.09 1.87
C THR A 118 -5.21 8.67 3.11
N TRP A 119 -4.63 8.82 4.30
CA TRP A 119 -5.30 8.57 5.57
C TRP A 119 -6.58 9.40 5.73
N LYS A 120 -6.50 10.72 5.54
CA LYS A 120 -7.67 11.61 5.60
C LYS A 120 -8.73 11.25 4.56
N GLN A 121 -8.32 10.90 3.34
CA GLN A 121 -9.24 10.42 2.31
C GLN A 121 -10.01 9.18 2.78
N MET A 122 -9.32 8.19 3.37
CA MET A 122 -9.98 6.99 3.89
C MET A 122 -10.90 7.29 5.08
N GLN A 123 -10.55 8.23 5.97
CA GLN A 123 -11.45 8.68 7.04
C GLN A 123 -12.73 9.35 6.50
N ASN A 124 -12.63 10.07 5.38
CA ASN A 124 -13.80 10.70 4.75
C ASN A 124 -14.74 9.65 4.14
N THR A 125 -14.18 8.58 3.55
CA THR A 125 -14.95 7.50 2.92
C THR A 125 -15.48 6.48 3.93
N HIS A 126 -14.76 6.22 5.03
CA HIS A 126 -15.09 5.18 6.00
C HIS A 126 -15.29 5.78 7.41
N LYS A 127 -16.56 5.85 7.86
CA LYS A 127 -16.93 6.53 9.11
C LYS A 127 -16.22 5.97 10.35
N ASP A 128 -16.05 4.66 10.40
CA ASP A 128 -15.44 3.94 11.50
C ASP A 128 -13.91 4.17 11.60
N LEU A 129 -13.26 4.63 10.53
CA LEU A 129 -11.84 4.96 10.53
C LEU A 129 -11.55 6.37 11.08
N LYS A 130 -12.58 7.21 11.23
CA LYS A 130 -12.44 8.61 11.69
C LYS A 130 -11.80 8.75 13.08
N GLN A 131 -11.93 7.73 13.92
CA GLN A 131 -11.37 7.71 15.28
C GLN A 131 -9.84 7.60 15.33
N TYR A 132 -9.18 7.18 14.25
CA TYR A 132 -7.74 6.98 14.23
C TYR A 132 -7.03 8.14 13.55
N ASP A 133 -6.33 9.00 14.30
CA ASP A 133 -5.53 10.05 13.70
C ASP A 133 -4.19 9.52 13.14
N PHE A 134 -3.64 10.19 12.13
CA PHE A 134 -2.43 9.72 11.46
C PHE A 134 -1.20 9.75 12.39
N GLN A 135 -1.03 10.77 13.23
CA GLN A 135 0.21 10.92 13.99
C GLN A 135 0.33 9.88 15.10
N SER A 136 -0.77 9.55 15.77
CA SER A 136 -0.78 8.57 16.85
C SER A 136 -0.73 7.13 16.33
N TYR A 137 -1.27 6.84 15.15
CA TYR A 137 -1.50 5.46 14.70
C TYR A 137 -0.71 5.02 13.48
N LYS A 138 0.05 5.89 12.79
CA LYS A 138 0.78 5.52 11.56
C LYS A 138 1.73 4.34 11.72
N TYR A 139 2.28 4.10 12.91
CA TYR A 139 3.16 2.96 13.21
C TYR A 139 2.45 1.81 13.95
N ASN A 140 1.17 1.94 14.31
CA ASN A 140 0.41 0.85 14.89
C ASN A 140 0.13 -0.21 13.79
N PRO A 141 0.62 -1.46 13.91
CA PRO A 141 0.52 -2.44 12.84
C PRO A 141 -0.91 -2.75 12.40
N ARG A 142 -1.82 -2.90 13.37
CA ARG A 142 -3.23 -3.20 13.11
C ARG A 142 -3.91 -2.07 12.36
N ILE A 143 -3.74 -0.83 12.84
CA ILE A 143 -4.40 0.33 12.24
C ILE A 143 -3.79 0.66 10.87
N ASN A 144 -2.46 0.57 10.73
CA ASN A 144 -1.80 0.78 9.45
C ASN A 144 -2.26 -0.25 8.39
N CYS A 145 -2.47 -1.52 8.77
CA CYS A 145 -3.06 -2.52 7.89
C CYS A 145 -4.51 -2.18 7.48
N LEU A 146 -5.34 -1.66 8.41
CA LEU A 146 -6.70 -1.21 8.09
C LEU A 146 -6.70 -0.10 7.03
N PHE A 147 -5.86 0.93 7.19
CA PHE A 147 -5.76 2.02 6.23
C PHE A 147 -5.15 1.58 4.89
N GLY A 148 -4.15 0.70 4.92
CA GLY A 148 -3.60 0.08 3.71
C GLY A 148 -4.65 -0.71 2.93
N ALA A 149 -5.49 -1.49 3.63
CA ALA A 149 -6.57 -2.25 3.02
C ALA A 149 -7.70 -1.37 2.47
N ALA A 150 -8.10 -0.32 3.19
CA ALA A 150 -9.06 0.65 2.68
C ALA A 150 -8.56 1.32 1.38
N THR A 151 -7.28 1.71 1.38
CA THR A 151 -6.63 2.32 0.21
C THR A 151 -6.60 1.35 -0.97
N LEU A 152 -6.23 0.10 -0.72
CA LEU A 152 -6.20 -0.95 -1.73
C LEU A 152 -7.60 -1.20 -2.32
N ALA A 153 -8.63 -1.27 -1.48
CA ALA A 153 -10.01 -1.46 -1.90
C ALA A 153 -10.54 -0.31 -2.76
N SER A 154 -10.22 0.94 -2.38
CA SER A 154 -10.55 2.14 -3.17
C SER A 154 -9.92 2.07 -4.57
N LYS A 155 -8.61 1.78 -4.65
CA LYS A 155 -7.90 1.60 -5.92
C LYS A 155 -8.47 0.46 -6.76
N GLN A 156 -8.80 -0.67 -6.13
CA GLN A 156 -9.45 -1.81 -6.78
C GLN A 156 -10.80 -1.38 -7.39
N GLY A 157 -11.60 -0.59 -6.68
CA GLY A 157 -12.85 -0.03 -7.19
C GLY A 157 -12.63 0.81 -8.46
N ILE A 158 -11.62 1.68 -8.45
CA ILE A 158 -11.29 2.55 -9.60
C ILE A 158 -10.88 1.74 -10.83
N LEU A 159 -10.03 0.72 -10.64
CA LEU A 159 -9.58 -0.12 -11.76
C LEU A 159 -10.70 -0.99 -12.32
N VAL A 160 -11.55 -1.55 -11.46
CA VAL A 160 -12.73 -2.32 -11.89
C VAL A 160 -13.71 -1.42 -12.66
N ALA A 161 -13.95 -0.20 -12.18
CA ALA A 161 -14.76 0.79 -12.90
C ALA A 161 -14.15 1.19 -14.26
N ALA A 162 -12.83 1.03 -14.43
CA ALA A 162 -12.13 1.21 -15.70
C ALA A 162 -12.17 -0.05 -16.60
N GLY A 163 -12.95 -1.07 -16.23
CA GLY A 163 -13.15 -2.30 -16.99
C GLY A 163 -12.03 -3.31 -16.79
N MET A 164 -11.32 -3.29 -15.66
CA MET A 164 -10.41 -4.38 -15.27
C MET A 164 -11.21 -5.52 -14.65
N SER A 165 -10.91 -6.77 -15.04
CA SER A 165 -11.54 -7.94 -14.44
C SER A 165 -10.97 -8.23 -13.05
N LYS A 166 -11.83 -8.46 -12.05
CA LYS A 166 -11.40 -8.91 -10.71
C LYS A 166 -10.79 -10.32 -10.72
N ASP A 167 -11.10 -11.09 -11.75
CA ASP A 167 -10.63 -12.46 -11.95
C ASP A 167 -9.38 -12.53 -12.83
N SER A 168 -8.83 -11.37 -13.22
CA SER A 168 -7.57 -11.29 -13.93
C SER A 168 -6.45 -11.99 -13.19
N ALA A 169 -5.70 -12.83 -13.89
CA ALA A 169 -4.47 -13.42 -13.36
C ALA A 169 -3.43 -12.34 -12.99
N HIS A 170 -3.52 -11.15 -13.61
CA HIS A 170 -2.60 -10.04 -13.42
C HIS A 170 -3.06 -9.03 -12.37
N PHE A 171 -4.24 -9.25 -11.77
CA PHE A 171 -4.87 -8.30 -10.84
C PHE A 171 -3.92 -7.87 -9.73
N ALA A 172 -3.23 -8.82 -9.09
CA ALA A 172 -2.30 -8.53 -8.00
C ALA A 172 -1.17 -7.58 -8.42
N GLN A 173 -0.59 -7.83 -9.59
CA GLN A 173 0.54 -7.06 -10.12
C GLN A 173 0.09 -5.65 -10.55
N LEU A 174 -1.09 -5.55 -11.18
CA LEU A 174 -1.70 -4.28 -11.53
C LEU A 174 -2.09 -3.46 -10.29
N MET A 175 -2.54 -4.12 -9.21
CA MET A 175 -2.80 -3.45 -7.94
C MET A 175 -1.53 -2.91 -7.29
N VAL A 176 -0.43 -3.67 -7.29
CA VAL A 176 0.89 -3.18 -6.82
C VAL A 176 1.33 -1.99 -7.67
N ALA A 177 1.20 -2.08 -9.01
CA ALA A 177 1.54 -0.98 -9.91
C ALA A 177 0.68 0.27 -9.66
N ALA A 178 -0.62 0.11 -9.41
CA ALA A 178 -1.53 1.23 -9.10
C ALA A 178 -1.30 1.83 -7.71
N TYR A 179 -0.84 1.02 -6.75
CA TYR A 179 -0.45 1.48 -5.42
C TYR A 179 0.78 2.38 -5.51
N ASN A 180 1.81 1.97 -6.26
CA ASN A 180 3.09 2.68 -6.37
C ASN A 180 3.07 3.83 -7.39
N GLY A 181 2.44 3.57 -8.54
CA GLY A 181 2.46 4.40 -9.73
C GLY A 181 1.22 5.28 -9.92
N GLY A 182 0.17 5.02 -9.15
CA GLY A 182 -1.13 5.63 -9.30
C GLY A 182 -2.02 4.86 -10.28
N GLU A 183 -3.31 4.79 -9.96
CA GLU A 183 -4.32 4.09 -10.74
C GLU A 183 -4.52 4.70 -12.14
N GLY A 184 -4.28 6.00 -12.30
CA GLY A 184 -4.33 6.67 -13.61
C GLY A 184 -3.30 6.11 -14.60
N VAL A 185 -2.07 5.83 -14.14
CA VAL A 185 -1.02 5.22 -14.97
C VAL A 185 -1.45 3.83 -15.44
N VAL A 186 -1.95 3.00 -14.51
CA VAL A 186 -2.38 1.65 -14.85
C VAL A 186 -3.56 1.65 -15.83
N LYS A 187 -4.53 2.55 -15.65
CA LYS A 187 -5.66 2.73 -16.58
C LYS A 187 -5.19 3.08 -17.99
N GLU A 188 -4.27 4.03 -18.11
CA GLU A 188 -3.72 4.44 -19.40
C GLU A 188 -2.88 3.33 -20.05
N ALA A 189 -2.15 2.54 -19.26
CA ALA A 189 -1.37 1.42 -19.77
C ALA A 189 -2.28 0.32 -20.35
N ILE A 190 -3.36 -0.04 -19.64
CA ILE A 190 -4.38 -0.98 -20.13
C ILE A 190 -5.05 -0.45 -21.39
N ALA A 191 -5.43 0.83 -21.41
CA ALA A 191 -6.03 1.46 -22.60
C ALA A 191 -5.08 1.42 -23.80
N HIS A 192 -3.79 1.71 -23.58
CA HIS A 192 -2.76 1.65 -24.62
C HIS A 192 -2.56 0.23 -25.15
N ALA A 193 -2.53 -0.79 -24.28
CA ALA A 193 -2.43 -2.18 -24.69
C ALA A 193 -3.65 -2.63 -25.51
N ARG A 194 -4.86 -2.21 -25.12
CA ARG A 194 -6.09 -2.46 -25.91
C ARG A 194 -6.02 -1.79 -27.29
N ALA A 195 -5.60 -0.53 -27.35
CA ALA A 195 -5.47 0.20 -28.61
C ALA A 195 -4.41 -0.42 -29.55
N ALA A 196 -3.39 -1.06 -29.00
CA ALA A 196 -2.39 -1.82 -29.75
C ALA A 196 -2.88 -3.21 -30.22
N GLY A 197 -4.14 -3.57 -29.98
CA GLY A 197 -4.73 -4.84 -30.39
C GLY A 197 -4.36 -6.03 -29.51
N SER A 198 -3.93 -5.79 -28.27
CA SER A 198 -3.59 -6.87 -27.34
C SER A 198 -4.78 -7.77 -27.04
N LYS A 199 -4.50 -9.09 -27.01
CA LYS A 199 -5.45 -10.12 -26.56
C LYS A 199 -5.46 -10.30 -25.04
N ASP A 200 -4.43 -9.82 -24.36
CA ASP A 200 -4.29 -9.80 -22.90
C ASP A 200 -3.81 -8.41 -22.44
N PRO A 201 -4.68 -7.38 -22.55
CA PRO A 201 -4.27 -6.01 -22.29
C PRO A 201 -3.89 -5.74 -20.83
N GLU A 202 -4.38 -6.57 -19.90
CA GLU A 202 -4.06 -6.46 -18.48
C GLU A 202 -2.64 -6.97 -18.18
N GLY A 203 -2.23 -8.08 -18.79
CA GLY A 203 -0.84 -8.55 -18.71
C GLY A 203 0.12 -7.65 -19.49
N ASP A 204 -0.28 -7.22 -20.68
CA ASP A 204 0.54 -6.34 -21.52
C ASP A 204 0.71 -4.94 -20.93
N ALA A 205 -0.26 -4.44 -20.16
CA ALA A 205 -0.15 -3.15 -19.46
C ALA A 205 1.05 -3.08 -18.50
N LEU A 206 1.53 -4.21 -17.99
CA LEU A 206 2.70 -4.28 -17.10
C LEU A 206 4.03 -4.29 -17.87
N LYS A 207 3.99 -4.42 -19.19
CA LYS A 207 5.18 -4.39 -20.03
C LYS A 207 5.66 -2.96 -20.24
N GLU A 208 6.97 -2.81 -20.35
CA GLU A 208 7.66 -1.52 -20.45
C GLU A 208 7.06 -0.57 -21.52
N PRO A 209 6.74 -1.00 -22.76
CA PRO A 209 6.21 -0.08 -23.77
C PRO A 209 4.89 0.60 -23.36
N HIS A 210 4.02 -0.12 -22.64
CA HIS A 210 2.72 0.41 -22.21
C HIS A 210 2.84 1.26 -20.94
N LEU A 211 3.66 0.84 -19.98
CA LEU A 211 3.94 1.63 -18.78
C LEU A 211 4.64 2.95 -19.13
N VAL A 212 5.68 2.92 -19.95
CA VAL A 212 6.42 4.13 -20.35
C VAL A 212 5.49 5.13 -21.05
N TRP A 213 4.66 4.65 -21.98
CA TRP A 213 3.68 5.49 -22.65
C TRP A 213 2.66 6.09 -21.68
N ALA A 214 2.12 5.29 -20.76
CA ALA A 214 1.14 5.75 -19.78
C ALA A 214 1.72 6.80 -18.83
N ILE A 215 2.92 6.56 -18.32
CA ILE A 215 3.64 7.51 -17.48
C ILE A 215 4.00 8.78 -18.27
N GLY A 216 4.16 8.64 -19.59
CA GLY A 216 4.10 9.69 -20.62
C GLY A 216 3.09 10.80 -20.33
N LYS A 217 1.94 10.44 -19.76
CA LYS A 217 0.81 11.34 -19.52
C LYS A 217 0.75 11.94 -18.11
N PHE A 218 1.57 11.45 -17.17
CA PHE A 218 1.53 11.89 -15.77
C PHE A 218 2.90 12.36 -15.26
N PRO A 219 3.40 13.53 -15.70
CA PRO A 219 4.75 13.96 -15.37
C PRO A 219 5.05 14.10 -13.88
N SER A 220 4.03 14.43 -13.10
CA SER A 220 4.12 14.53 -11.64
C SER A 220 4.53 13.23 -10.96
N VAL A 221 4.28 12.06 -11.56
CA VAL A 221 4.47 10.74 -10.94
C VAL A 221 5.95 10.41 -10.72
N TYR A 222 6.87 10.96 -11.49
CA TYR A 222 8.31 10.64 -11.42
C TYR A 222 9.19 11.89 -11.21
N ASN A 223 8.59 13.03 -10.87
CA ASN A 223 9.31 14.25 -10.50
C ASN A 223 10.32 14.02 -9.36
N TYR A 224 10.04 13.11 -8.42
CA TYR A 224 11.00 12.73 -7.37
C TYR A 224 12.35 12.22 -7.91
N TYR A 225 12.34 11.50 -9.03
CA TYR A 225 13.53 10.93 -9.67
C TYR A 225 14.18 11.87 -10.70
N LEU A 226 13.50 12.95 -11.09
CA LEU A 226 14.04 13.97 -11.99
C LEU A 226 14.61 15.18 -11.23
N THR A 227 13.86 15.68 -10.26
CA THR A 227 14.16 16.95 -9.57
C THR A 227 14.26 16.81 -8.06
N GLY A 228 13.87 15.66 -7.49
CA GLY A 228 13.87 15.39 -6.04
C GLY A 228 15.05 14.58 -5.52
N GLY A 229 14.93 14.06 -4.29
CA GLY A 229 15.97 13.29 -3.61
C GLY A 229 16.38 11.98 -4.31
N GLY A 230 15.48 11.44 -5.14
CA GLY A 230 15.71 10.23 -5.94
C GLY A 230 16.55 10.45 -7.19
N LYS A 231 16.87 11.70 -7.55
CA LYS A 231 17.73 12.04 -8.69
C LYS A 231 19.08 11.30 -8.65
N LYS A 232 19.61 11.04 -7.46
CA LYS A 232 20.89 10.31 -7.28
C LYS A 232 20.83 8.86 -7.79
N SER A 233 19.63 8.29 -7.88
CA SER A 233 19.38 6.94 -8.41
C SER A 233 19.03 6.94 -9.90
N ASN A 234 18.82 8.12 -10.51
CA ASN A 234 18.60 8.30 -11.94
C ASN A 234 19.87 8.90 -12.58
N LYS A 235 20.84 8.04 -12.90
CA LYS A 235 22.21 8.44 -13.29
C LYS A 235 22.24 9.16 -14.62
N SER A 236 21.42 8.76 -15.58
CA SER A 236 21.28 9.44 -16.88
C SER A 236 20.45 10.72 -16.79
N GLY A 237 19.66 10.88 -15.72
CA GLY A 237 18.67 11.95 -15.63
C GLY A 237 17.51 11.79 -16.60
N SER A 238 17.43 10.65 -17.31
CA SER A 238 16.39 10.40 -18.31
C SER A 238 15.04 10.06 -17.67
N ARG A 239 13.98 10.25 -18.45
CA ARG A 239 12.62 9.91 -18.04
C ARG A 239 12.46 8.39 -17.97
N GLU A 240 13.09 7.67 -18.89
CA GLU A 240 13.05 6.23 -19.05
C GLU A 240 13.71 5.53 -17.86
N GLU A 241 14.86 6.02 -17.38
CA GLU A 241 15.51 5.49 -16.18
C GLU A 241 14.71 5.80 -14.91
N ALA A 242 14.11 6.99 -14.81
CA ALA A 242 13.20 7.33 -13.70
C ALA A 242 11.98 6.40 -13.65
N ILE A 243 11.40 6.09 -14.81
CA ILE A 243 10.28 5.14 -14.96
C ILE A 243 10.73 3.74 -14.55
N SER A 244 11.84 3.25 -15.10
CA SER A 244 12.38 1.94 -14.78
C SER A 244 12.64 1.79 -13.28
N SER A 245 13.25 2.79 -12.65
CA SER A 245 13.56 2.82 -11.22
C SER A 245 12.33 2.79 -10.31
N LYS A 246 11.24 3.43 -10.72
CA LYS A 246 10.00 3.49 -9.93
C LYS A 246 9.19 2.19 -10.01
N PHE A 247 9.22 1.49 -11.16
CA PHE A 247 8.34 0.35 -11.42
C PHE A 247 9.02 -1.03 -11.34
N ARG A 248 10.34 -1.13 -11.46
CA ARG A 248 11.04 -2.43 -11.34
C ARG A 248 11.39 -2.84 -9.91
N GLY A 249 11.26 -1.93 -8.92
CA GLY A 249 12.06 -2.05 -7.71
C GLY A 249 13.55 -1.94 -8.07
N SER A 250 14.43 -1.59 -7.14
CA SER A 250 15.85 -1.44 -7.46
C SER A 250 16.39 -2.66 -8.22
N PRO A 251 17.15 -2.48 -9.33
CA PRO A 251 17.78 -3.60 -10.00
C PRO A 251 18.67 -4.30 -8.97
N SER A 252 18.49 -5.61 -8.82
CA SER A 252 19.49 -6.44 -8.15
C SER A 252 20.78 -6.32 -8.95
N THR A 253 21.70 -5.53 -8.43
CA THR A 253 23.14 -5.60 -8.75
C THR A 253 23.82 -6.32 -7.62
#